data_AF-A0A1R3STY0-F1
#
_entry.id   AF-A0A1R3STY0-F1
#
_cell.length_a   1.000
_cell.length_b   1.000
_cell.length_c   1.000
_cell.angle_alpha   90.00
_cell.angle_beta   90.00
_cell.angle_gamma   90.00
#
_symmetry.space_group_name_H-M   'P 1'
#
loop_
_entity.id
_entity.type
_entity.pdbx_description
1 polymer ?
#
loop_
_entity_poly.entity_id
_entity_poly.type
_entity_poly.pdbx_seq_one_letter_code
_entity_poly.pdbx_strand_id
1 'polypeptide(L)'
;MENLNTALGLLVVGMVTVFIILWLVVVIGNLVIRLTNRFIPVADPSAGKPGNGGTAGKRVHSKKLAAIVAAVDVVTQGKANVESIGKK
;
A
#
# COMPACT_ATOMS: atom_id res chain seq x y z
N MET A 1 8.05 -31.62 42.47
CA MET A 1 7.26 -30.46 41.98
C MET A 1 8.08 -29.47 41.14
N GLU A 2 9.43 -29.50 41.18
CA GLU A 2 10.27 -28.59 40.35
C GLU A 2 10.08 -28.77 38.83
N ASN A 3 9.93 -29.99 38.33
CA ASN A 3 9.86 -30.25 36.89
C ASN A 3 8.62 -29.65 36.20
N LEU A 4 7.50 -29.52 36.92
CA LEU A 4 6.29 -28.92 36.34
C LEU A 4 6.44 -27.41 36.16
N ASN A 5 7.13 -26.73 37.09
CA ASN A 5 7.42 -25.31 36.96
C ASN A 5 8.35 -25.06 35.76
N THR A 6 9.40 -25.87 35.62
CA THR A 6 10.30 -25.82 34.46
C THR A 6 9.56 -26.10 33.15
N ALA A 7 8.68 -27.11 33.11
CA ALA A 7 7.89 -27.43 31.91
C ALA A 7 6.94 -26.30 31.51
N LEU A 8 6.26 -25.67 32.48
CA LEU A 8 5.41 -24.50 32.23
C LEU A 8 6.24 -23.30 31.74
N GLY A 9 7.43 -23.08 32.30
CA GLY A 9 8.36 -22.05 31.83
C GLY A 9 8.78 -22.27 30.38
N LEU A 10 9.15 -23.50 30.02
CA LEU A 10 9.53 -23.84 28.64
C LEU A 10 8.36 -23.68 27.65
N LEU A 11 7.13 -24.00 28.05
CA LEU A 11 5.94 -23.76 27.25
C LEU A 11 5.77 -22.27 26.94
N VAL A 12 5.83 -21.42 27.97
CA VAL A 12 5.67 -19.97 27.82
C VAL A 12 6.78 -19.40 26.95
N VAL A 13 8.04 -19.79 27.17
CA VAL A 13 9.18 -19.38 26.35
C VAL A 13 8.99 -19.79 24.89
N GLY A 14 8.52 -21.02 24.65
CA GLY A 14 8.19 -21.51 23.31
C GLY A 14 7.13 -20.63 22.63
N MET A 15 6.04 -20.31 23.31
CA MET A 15 5.01 -19.44 22.74
C MET A 15 5.50 -18.02 22.46
N VAL A 16 6.27 -17.42 23.39
CA VAL A 16 6.80 -16.05 23.24
C VAL A 16 7.78 -15.97 22.07
N THR A 17 8.71 -16.91 21.96
CA THR A 17 9.70 -16.93 20.88
C THR A 17 9.05 -17.08 19.50
N VAL A 18 8.06 -17.97 19.37
CA VAL A 18 7.28 -18.12 18.14
C VAL A 18 6.55 -16.82 17.80
N PHE A 19 5.92 -16.16 18.78
CA PHE A 19 5.24 -14.89 18.57
C PHE A 19 6.17 -13.80 18.04
N ILE A 20 7.37 -13.69 18.62
CA ILE A 20 8.38 -12.71 18.20
C ILE A 20 8.83 -12.97 16.77
N ILE A 21 9.13 -14.24 16.42
CA ILE A 21 9.59 -14.60 15.07
C ILE A 21 8.49 -14.30 14.04
N LEU A 22 7.24 -14.67 14.32
CA LEU A 22 6.12 -14.38 13.42
C LEU A 22 5.95 -12.88 13.20
N TRP A 23 6.01 -12.08 14.28
CA TRP A 23 5.88 -10.64 14.18
C TRP A 23 7.01 -10.02 13.34
N LEU A 24 8.24 -10.48 13.56
CA LEU A 24 9.42 -10.05 12.80
C LEU A 24 9.27 -10.40 11.31
N VAL A 25 8.87 -11.63 10.99
CA VAL A 25 8.65 -12.07 9.60
C VAL A 25 7.56 -11.24 8.92
N VAL A 26 6.47 -10.90 9.62
CA VAL A 26 5.40 -10.05 9.07
C VAL A 26 5.89 -8.65 8.78
N VAL A 27 6.68 -8.04 9.69
CA VAL A 27 7.22 -6.70 9.49
C VAL A 27 8.19 -6.67 8.31
N ILE A 28 9.10 -7.64 8.23
CA ILE A 28 10.04 -7.76 7.11
C ILE A 28 9.28 -8.02 5.80
N GLY A 29 8.31 -8.93 5.80
CA GLY A 29 7.49 -9.23 4.64
C GLY A 29 6.76 -8.00 4.13
N ASN A 30 6.13 -7.22 5.01
CA ASN A 30 5.47 -5.97 4.65
C ASN A 30 6.45 -4.92 4.12
N LEU A 31 7.65 -4.83 4.71
CA LEU A 31 8.70 -3.93 4.23
C LEU A 31 9.16 -4.34 2.81
N VAL A 32 9.40 -5.62 2.57
CA VAL A 32 9.76 -6.16 1.25
C VAL A 32 8.65 -5.90 0.23
N ILE A 33 7.39 -6.15 0.60
CA ILE A 33 6.23 -5.85 -0.26
C ILE A 33 6.19 -4.35 -0.60
N ARG A 34 6.40 -3.47 0.38
CA ARG A 34 6.41 -2.02 0.16
C ARG A 34 7.57 -1.57 -0.73
N LEU A 35 8.75 -2.15 -0.56
CA LEU A 35 9.90 -1.86 -1.41
C LEU A 35 9.61 -2.31 -2.85
N THR A 36 9.19 -3.55 -3.03
CA THR A 36 8.87 -4.11 -4.36
C THR A 36 7.73 -3.35 -5.03
N ASN A 37 6.67 -2.99 -4.30
CA ASN A 37 5.57 -2.16 -4.82
C ASN A 37 6.01 -0.74 -5.21
N ARG A 38 7.09 -0.24 -4.60
CA ARG A 38 7.72 1.02 -5.02
C ARG A 38 8.56 0.87 -6.29
N PHE A 39 9.21 -0.28 -6.48
CA PHE A 39 10.07 -0.54 -7.64
C PHE A 39 9.29 -1.00 -8.88
N ILE A 40 8.24 -1.78 -8.68
CA ILE A 40 7.26 -2.15 -9.70
C ILE A 40 5.94 -1.55 -9.23
N PRO A 41 5.67 -0.27 -9.53
CA PRO A 41 4.34 0.29 -9.33
C PRO A 41 3.41 -0.45 -10.30
N VAL A 42 2.87 -1.57 -9.85
CA VAL A 42 1.73 -2.23 -10.49
C VAL A 42 0.63 -1.18 -10.43
N ALA A 43 0.41 -0.50 -11.54
CA ALA A 43 -0.70 0.42 -11.70
C ALA A 43 -1.96 -0.36 -11.34
N ASP A 44 -2.58 0.01 -10.20
CA ASP A 44 -3.74 -0.65 -9.61
C ASP A 44 -4.75 -1.11 -10.67
N PRO A 45 -4.85 -2.42 -10.99
CA PRO A 45 -5.95 -2.95 -11.77
C PRO A 45 -6.88 -3.66 -10.79
N SER A 46 -7.53 -2.88 -9.92
CA SER A 46 -8.73 -3.24 -9.14
C SER A 46 -8.98 -2.12 -8.12
N ALA A 47 -9.92 -1.20 -8.28
CA ALA A 47 -11.26 -1.41 -8.84
C ALA A 47 -11.95 -2.68 -8.32
N GLY A 48 -11.51 -3.16 -7.16
CA GLY A 48 -12.14 -4.23 -6.37
C GLY A 48 -12.48 -3.69 -4.99
N LYS A 49 -13.38 -2.69 -4.96
CA LYS A 49 -14.22 -2.44 -3.80
C LYS A 49 -14.91 -3.78 -3.45
N PRO A 50 -15.07 -4.10 -2.17
CA PRO A 50 -16.24 -3.55 -1.51
C PRO A 50 -15.86 -2.98 -0.15
N GLY A 51 -16.07 -1.68 0.03
CA GLY A 51 -15.76 -0.97 1.26
C GLY A 51 -14.87 0.25 1.03
N ASN A 52 -15.51 1.38 0.73
CA ASN A 52 -15.16 2.71 1.25
C ASN A 52 -13.65 3.06 1.40
N GLY A 53 -12.95 3.63 0.42
CA GLY A 53 -12.96 5.07 0.09
C GLY A 53 -11.52 5.53 -0.21
N GLY A 54 -11.33 6.48 -1.13
CA GLY A 54 -10.10 7.31 -1.17
C GLY A 54 -8.91 6.87 -2.03
N THR A 55 -9.01 7.09 -3.34
CA THR A 55 -7.99 7.60 -4.28
C THR A 55 -6.52 7.69 -3.81
N ALA A 56 -5.63 6.81 -4.30
CA ALA A 56 -4.18 6.95 -4.07
C ALA A 56 -3.25 6.65 -5.27
N GLY A 57 -3.77 6.54 -6.50
CA GLY A 57 -2.95 6.30 -7.69
C GLY A 57 -2.88 7.50 -8.67
N LYS A 58 -2.15 8.59 -8.36
CA LYS A 58 -1.74 9.59 -9.39
C LYS A 58 -0.69 10.64 -8.96
N ARG A 59 0.25 10.34 -8.05
CA ARG A 59 1.15 11.40 -7.53
C ARG A 59 2.30 11.81 -8.46
N VAL A 60 2.57 11.11 -9.56
CA VAL A 60 3.78 11.38 -10.38
C VAL A 60 3.52 12.21 -11.65
N HIS A 61 2.28 12.42 -12.07
CA HIS A 61 1.98 13.36 -13.14
C HIS A 61 1.00 14.46 -12.71
N SER A 62 0.73 14.58 -11.41
CA SER A 62 -0.30 15.47 -10.87
C SER A 62 -0.06 16.94 -11.20
N LYS A 63 1.17 17.48 -11.16
CA LYS A 63 1.38 18.93 -11.39
C LYS A 63 1.23 19.35 -12.86
N LYS A 64 1.76 18.56 -13.80
CA LYS A 64 1.60 18.84 -15.25
C LYS A 64 0.19 18.48 -15.74
N LEU A 65 -0.39 17.38 -15.25
CA LEU A 65 -1.78 17.05 -15.54
C LEU A 65 -2.75 18.05 -14.93
N ALA A 66 -2.54 18.51 -13.69
CA ALA A 66 -3.37 19.53 -13.08
C ALA A 66 -3.26 20.87 -13.82
N ALA A 67 -2.07 21.23 -14.31
CA ALA A 67 -1.92 22.41 -15.16
C ALA A 67 -2.66 22.26 -16.50
N ILE A 68 -2.58 21.10 -17.14
CA ILE A 68 -3.32 20.82 -18.39
C ILE A 68 -4.83 20.80 -18.13
N VAL A 69 -5.29 20.13 -17.09
CA VAL A 69 -6.70 20.05 -16.70
C VAL A 69 -7.22 21.44 -16.34
N ALA A 70 -6.47 22.25 -15.58
CA ALA A 70 -6.86 23.62 -15.26
C ALA A 70 -6.90 24.52 -16.51
N ALA A 71 -5.94 24.38 -17.43
CA ALA A 71 -5.98 25.12 -18.69
C ALA A 71 -7.19 24.71 -19.55
N VAL A 72 -7.49 23.42 -19.64
CA VAL A 72 -8.64 22.90 -20.37
C VAL A 72 -9.95 23.32 -19.70
N ASP A 73 -10.02 23.35 -18.38
CA ASP A 73 -11.17 23.80 -17.61
C ASP A 73 -11.47 25.29 -17.85
N VAL A 74 -10.44 26.15 -17.80
CA VAL A 74 -10.57 27.59 -18.10
C VAL A 74 -11.05 27.82 -19.54
N VAL A 75 -10.54 27.05 -20.51
CA VAL A 75 -10.92 27.19 -21.93
C VAL A 75 -12.31 26.61 -22.20
N THR A 76 -12.71 25.54 -21.51
CA THR A 76 -13.97 24.84 -21.75
C THR A 76 -15.08 25.19 -20.75
N GLN A 77 -14.83 26.16 -19.87
CA GLN A 77 -15.74 26.60 -18.81
C GLN A 77 -16.33 25.41 -18.01
N GLY A 78 -15.50 24.43 -17.64
CA GLY A 78 -15.94 23.28 -16.83
C GLY A 78 -16.65 22.15 -17.56
N LYS A 79 -16.68 22.14 -18.90
CA LYS A 79 -17.42 21.11 -19.66
C LYS A 79 -16.60 19.91 -20.14
N ALA A 80 -15.28 19.94 -20.02
CA ALA A 80 -14.41 18.87 -20.56
C ALA A 80 -13.55 18.19 -19.49
N ASN A 81 -13.29 16.89 -19.68
CA ASN A 81 -12.41 16.09 -18.83
C ASN A 81 -11.30 15.44 -19.67
N VAL A 82 -10.09 15.36 -19.12
CA VAL A 82 -8.91 14.84 -19.81
C VAL A 82 -8.78 13.34 -19.54
N GLU A 83 -9.21 12.53 -20.52
CA GLU A 83 -9.23 11.07 -20.41
C GLU A 83 -7.88 10.42 -20.71
N SER A 84 -7.14 10.90 -21.72
CA SER A 84 -5.81 10.38 -22.08
C SER A 84 -4.93 11.45 -22.72
N ILE A 85 -3.62 11.38 -22.46
CA ILE A 85 -2.62 12.27 -23.06
C ILE A 85 -1.56 11.41 -23.75
N GLY A 86 -1.59 11.42 -25.08
CA GLY A 86 -0.53 10.86 -25.92
C GLY A 86 0.53 11.93 -26.20
N LYS A 87 1.80 11.57 -26.02
CA LYS A 87 2.91 12.36 -26.56
C LYS A 87 3.19 11.87 -27.98
N LYS A 88 3.38 12.80 -28.91
CA LYS A 88 3.79 12.51 -30.28
C LYS A 88 5.31 12.47 -30.37
#